data_AF-A0A7D9L0L4-F1
#
_entry.id   AF-A0A7D9L0L4-F1
#
_cell.length_a   1.000
_cell.length_b   1.000
_cell.length_c   1.000
_cell.angle_alpha   90.00
_cell.angle_beta   90.00
_cell.angle_gamma   90.00
#
_symmetry.space_group_name_H-M   'P 1'
#
loop_
_entity.id
_entity.type
_entity.pdbx_description
1 polymer ?
#
loop_
_entity_poly.entity_id
_entity_poly.type
_entity_poly.pdbx_seq_one_letter_code
_entity_poly.pdbx_strand_id
1 'polypeptide(L)'
;MVFHMILFLDDGEVSLEDAIKNYKDWKGKPQQNDVKSVRQATDDISRKLAEEFLKIVKILHPDEDFTPEDCGPVDINPIAMQYSEAVAAEVQQSQESDDSEEIEILAPLIKCLKKELLQELTDIKQLRSRAEECVRNQGDLEASMSKEPDVSKILEVRKNVKALKSKFRHKLADKKDLEESDGTIDENDIQQVEKDLADLREQLHGSLVEEKIALEELAVVAADNFPELSVQYPEFGLQKFITSNGLVRQGWELLYYSHGEMEKVVTSSQGEVAFVTKFNGKKCLLKEFSLEDISDVESFEAQAAAYSRVEHSNLMKLEALFYDKTHRKAFIQLPYYETSLIKWLESNPSEK
;
A
#
# COMPACT_ATOMS: atom_id res chain seq x y z
N MET A 1 1.69 45.13 -22.92
CA MET A 1 0.99 44.34 -23.94
C MET A 1 1.69 43.01 -24.25
N VAL A 2 3.03 42.94 -24.14
CA VAL A 2 3.85 41.73 -24.34
C VAL A 2 3.52 40.59 -23.34
N PHE A 3 3.18 40.90 -22.08
CA PHE A 3 2.84 39.89 -21.07
C PHE A 3 1.51 39.14 -21.29
N HIS A 4 0.58 39.70 -22.09
CA HIS A 4 -0.72 39.07 -22.35
C HIS A 4 -0.71 38.15 -23.58
N MET A 5 0.29 38.30 -24.45
CA MET A 5 0.41 37.52 -25.69
C MET A 5 1.06 36.14 -25.45
N ILE A 6 1.77 35.98 -24.34
CA ILE A 6 2.41 34.71 -23.93
C ILE A 6 1.37 33.65 -23.52
N LEU A 7 0.12 34.05 -23.23
CA LEU A 7 -0.92 33.15 -22.74
C LEU A 7 -1.83 32.55 -23.82
N PHE A 8 -1.70 32.94 -25.09
CA PHE A 8 -2.66 32.58 -26.16
C PHE A 8 -2.04 32.08 -27.48
N LEU A 9 -0.81 31.58 -27.47
CA LEU A 9 -0.25 30.90 -28.63
C LEU A 9 -0.53 29.38 -28.59
N ASP A 10 -1.39 29.03 -29.55
CA ASP A 10 -1.91 27.78 -30.11
C ASP A 10 -1.22 26.43 -29.80
N ASP A 11 -2.04 25.38 -29.86
CA ASP A 11 -1.80 23.97 -29.53
C ASP A 11 -0.92 23.24 -30.58
N GLY A 12 0.32 23.68 -30.73
CA GLY A 12 1.39 22.89 -31.35
C GLY A 12 2.41 22.45 -30.31
N GLU A 13 2.43 21.18 -29.91
CA GLU A 13 3.53 20.63 -29.09
C GLU A 13 4.83 20.63 -29.92
N VAL A 14 5.56 21.75 -29.88
CA VAL A 14 6.93 21.80 -30.39
C VAL A 14 7.82 21.04 -29.42
N SER A 15 8.45 19.96 -29.90
CA SER A 15 9.42 19.18 -29.12
C SER A 15 10.56 20.09 -28.64
N LEU A 16 11.11 19.82 -27.45
CA LEU A 16 12.26 20.56 -26.93
C LEU A 16 13.44 20.55 -27.91
N GLU A 17 13.66 19.42 -28.59
CA GLU A 17 14.72 19.27 -29.58
C GLU A 17 14.50 20.21 -30.79
N ASP A 18 13.25 20.32 -31.24
CA ASP A 18 12.87 21.20 -32.34
C ASP A 18 12.94 22.68 -31.93
N ALA A 19 12.53 23.03 -30.71
CA ALA A 19 12.65 24.39 -30.18
C ALA A 19 14.13 24.82 -30.02
N ILE A 20 15.00 23.91 -29.56
CA ILE A 20 16.45 24.15 -29.46
C ILE A 20 17.06 24.30 -30.85
N LYS A 21 16.63 23.49 -31.82
CA LYS A 21 17.09 23.58 -33.21
C LYS A 21 16.68 24.91 -33.84
N ASN A 22 15.42 25.31 -33.72
CA ASN A 22 14.92 26.59 -34.23
C ASN A 22 15.67 27.79 -33.65
N TYR A 23 15.97 27.77 -32.35
CA TYR A 23 16.78 28.81 -31.72
C TYR A 23 18.23 28.83 -32.23
N LYS A 24 18.85 27.66 -32.45
CA LYS A 24 20.21 27.59 -33.02
C LYS A 24 20.24 28.11 -34.47
N ASP A 25 19.21 27.77 -35.25
CA ASP A 25 19.09 28.19 -36.64
C ASP A 25 18.84 29.71 -36.74
N TRP A 26 17.99 30.27 -35.88
CA TRP A 26 17.80 31.73 -35.78
C TRP A 26 19.06 32.46 -35.33
N LYS A 27 19.73 31.99 -34.27
CA LYS A 27 20.98 32.59 -33.79
C LYS A 27 22.13 32.51 -34.82
N GLY A 28 22.04 31.60 -35.78
CA GLY A 28 22.99 31.45 -36.88
C GLY A 28 22.71 32.38 -38.08
N LYS A 29 21.56 33.05 -38.14
CA LYS A 29 21.25 34.03 -39.19
C LYS A 29 22.17 35.26 -39.04
N PRO A 30 22.72 35.82 -40.13
CA PRO A 30 23.57 37.00 -40.09
C PRO A 30 22.75 38.29 -39.84
N GLN A 31 22.22 38.48 -38.64
CA GLN A 31 21.25 39.54 -38.29
C GLN A 31 21.83 40.95 -38.05
N GLN A 32 23.08 41.25 -38.44
CA GLN A 32 23.68 42.55 -38.09
C GLN A 32 24.50 43.25 -39.18
N ASN A 33 24.68 42.63 -40.35
CA ASN A 33 25.52 43.21 -41.40
C ASN A 33 24.74 44.05 -42.41
N ASP A 34 23.44 43.76 -42.62
CA ASP A 34 22.67 44.40 -43.70
C ASP A 34 22.09 45.76 -43.30
N VAL A 35 21.65 45.92 -42.04
CA VAL A 35 21.19 47.23 -41.53
C VAL A 35 22.33 48.25 -41.49
N LYS A 36 23.56 47.82 -41.18
CA LYS A 36 24.74 48.70 -41.14
C LYS A 36 25.20 49.13 -42.53
N SER A 37 25.14 48.23 -43.52
CA SER A 37 25.51 48.55 -44.90
C SER A 37 24.49 49.48 -45.56
N VAL A 38 23.19 49.24 -45.33
CA VAL A 38 22.10 50.09 -45.84
C VAL A 38 22.15 51.48 -45.23
N ARG A 39 22.42 51.59 -43.93
CA ARG A 39 22.62 52.89 -43.25
C ARG A 39 23.84 53.65 -43.79
N GLN A 40 24.95 52.96 -44.05
CA GLN A 40 26.13 53.58 -44.67
C GLN A 40 25.82 54.10 -46.09
N ALA A 41 25.05 53.35 -46.87
CA ALA A 41 24.62 53.79 -48.20
C ALA A 41 23.72 55.04 -48.13
N THR A 42 22.79 55.10 -47.17
CA THR A 42 21.93 56.28 -46.93
C THR A 42 22.76 57.49 -46.50
N ASP A 43 23.72 57.32 -45.60
CA ASP A 43 24.62 58.39 -45.15
C ASP A 43 25.48 58.94 -46.30
N ASP A 44 25.95 58.08 -47.21
CA ASP A 44 26.73 58.48 -48.37
C ASP A 44 25.91 59.28 -49.40
N ILE A 45 24.64 58.91 -49.63
CA ILE A 45 23.72 59.66 -50.50
C ILE A 45 23.34 60.99 -49.84
N SER A 46 23.10 61.00 -48.53
CA SER A 46 22.85 62.23 -47.76
C SER A 46 24.02 63.21 -47.86
N ARG A 47 25.26 62.71 -47.81
CA ARG A 47 26.46 63.55 -47.93
C ARG A 47 26.57 64.18 -49.31
N LYS A 48 26.34 63.41 -50.38
CA LYS A 48 26.30 63.92 -51.76
C LYS A 48 25.22 64.99 -51.94
N LEU A 49 24.03 64.76 -51.39
CA LEU A 49 22.94 65.74 -51.45
C LEU A 49 23.32 67.04 -50.72
N ALA A 50 23.95 66.94 -49.55
CA ALA A 50 24.42 68.11 -48.80
C ALA A 50 25.53 68.88 -49.56
N GLU A 51 26.46 68.19 -50.20
CA GLU A 51 27.50 68.82 -51.03
C GLU A 51 26.91 69.60 -52.21
N GLU A 52 25.88 69.08 -52.88
CA GLU A 52 25.19 69.78 -53.96
C GLU A 52 24.39 70.99 -53.46
N PHE A 53 23.67 70.86 -52.33
CA PHE A 53 23.01 72.02 -51.73
C PHE A 53 24.00 73.11 -51.30
N LEU A 54 25.17 72.71 -50.81
CA LEU A 54 26.21 73.65 -50.39
C LEU A 54 26.81 74.40 -51.60
N LYS A 55 26.89 73.75 -52.77
CA LYS A 55 27.23 74.44 -54.03
C LYS A 55 26.17 75.47 -54.41
N ILE A 56 24.88 75.14 -54.32
CA ILE A 56 23.79 76.12 -54.60
C ILE A 56 23.83 77.30 -53.63
N VAL A 57 24.02 77.04 -52.34
CA VAL A 57 24.07 78.08 -51.30
C VAL A 57 25.23 79.04 -51.58
N LYS A 58 26.37 78.55 -52.05
CA LYS A 58 27.49 79.40 -52.49
C LYS A 58 27.13 80.28 -53.69
N ILE A 59 26.37 79.76 -54.66
CA ILE A 59 25.88 80.54 -55.82
C ILE A 59 24.91 81.65 -55.41
N LEU A 60 24.08 81.40 -54.40
CA LEU A 60 23.08 82.34 -53.91
C LEU A 60 23.65 83.37 -52.91
N HIS A 61 24.93 83.25 -52.53
CA HIS A 61 25.57 84.14 -51.57
C HIS A 61 26.10 85.42 -52.27
N PRO A 62 25.71 86.64 -51.85
CA PRO A 62 25.99 87.87 -52.61
C PRO A 62 27.45 88.38 -52.63
N ASP A 63 28.40 87.74 -51.93
CA ASP A 63 29.71 88.33 -51.59
C ASP A 63 30.94 87.54 -52.11
N GLU A 64 30.79 86.60 -53.06
CA GLU A 64 31.93 85.91 -53.70
C GLU A 64 31.98 86.20 -55.22
N ASP A 65 33.18 86.50 -55.75
CA ASP A 65 33.44 86.74 -57.18
C ASP A 65 33.06 85.48 -58.01
N PHE A 66 31.91 85.53 -58.67
CA PHE A 66 31.29 84.37 -59.31
C PHE A 66 31.68 84.25 -60.80
N THR A 67 32.30 83.12 -61.20
CA THR A 67 32.54 82.77 -62.61
C THR A 67 31.52 81.73 -63.10
N PRO A 68 30.81 81.96 -64.23
CA PRO A 68 29.73 81.07 -64.70
C PRO A 68 30.17 79.69 -65.23
N GLU A 69 31.48 79.41 -65.27
CA GLU A 69 32.04 78.16 -65.80
C GLU A 69 32.12 77.03 -64.76
N ASP A 70 31.94 77.33 -63.46
CA ASP A 70 32.10 76.36 -62.38
C ASP A 70 30.85 75.53 -62.04
N CYS A 71 29.74 75.73 -62.76
CA CYS A 71 28.48 75.00 -62.54
C CYS A 71 27.85 74.57 -63.86
N GLY A 72 28.01 73.30 -64.21
CA GLY A 72 27.09 72.65 -65.15
C GLY A 72 25.67 72.59 -64.56
N PRO A 73 24.63 72.33 -65.37
CA PRO A 73 23.26 72.18 -64.87
C PRO A 73 23.18 71.01 -63.89
N VAL A 74 23.16 71.30 -62.59
CA VAL A 74 23.02 70.28 -61.54
C VAL A 74 21.52 69.99 -61.37
N ASP A 75 21.06 68.87 -61.93
CA ASP A 75 19.73 68.35 -61.63
C ASP A 75 19.77 67.60 -60.29
N ILE A 76 19.15 68.17 -59.26
CA ILE A 76 19.15 67.65 -57.88
C ILE A 76 18.04 66.63 -57.65
N ASN A 77 17.01 66.65 -58.51
CA ASN A 77 15.90 65.72 -58.44
C ASN A 77 16.33 64.24 -58.44
N PRO A 78 17.28 63.77 -59.27
CA PRO A 78 17.73 62.37 -59.21
C PRO A 78 18.41 62.01 -57.89
N ILE A 79 19.19 62.91 -57.28
CA ILE A 79 19.88 62.65 -56.01
C ILE A 79 18.87 62.66 -54.84
N ALA A 80 17.92 63.59 -54.87
CA ALA A 80 16.83 63.64 -53.87
C ALA A 80 15.91 62.41 -53.95
N MET A 81 15.64 61.92 -55.17
CA MET A 81 14.87 60.69 -55.38
C MET A 81 15.62 59.46 -54.85
N GLN A 82 16.92 59.35 -55.14
CA GLN A 82 17.78 58.29 -54.59
C GLN A 82 17.87 58.33 -53.06
N TYR A 83 17.91 59.54 -52.47
CA TYR A 83 17.89 59.70 -51.02
C TYR A 83 16.55 59.25 -50.42
N SER A 84 15.43 59.63 -51.03
CA SER A 84 14.09 59.20 -50.60
C SER A 84 13.93 57.68 -50.68
N GLU A 85 14.44 57.05 -51.74
CA GLU A 85 14.43 55.59 -51.92
C GLU A 85 15.33 54.89 -50.88
N ALA A 86 16.52 55.42 -50.62
CA ALA A 86 17.43 54.89 -49.61
C ALA A 86 16.87 54.99 -48.17
N VAL A 87 16.26 56.12 -47.83
CA VAL A 87 15.59 56.31 -46.53
C VAL A 87 14.37 55.40 -46.40
N ALA A 88 13.57 55.22 -47.47
CA ALA A 88 12.46 54.28 -47.47
C ALA A 88 12.93 52.83 -47.25
N ALA A 89 14.04 52.42 -47.87
CA ALA A 89 14.65 51.12 -47.66
C ALA A 89 15.18 50.92 -46.23
N GLU A 90 15.85 51.93 -45.65
CA GLU A 90 16.33 51.88 -44.25
C GLU A 90 15.19 51.79 -43.24
N VAL A 91 14.09 52.55 -43.45
CA VAL A 91 12.90 52.52 -42.61
C VAL A 91 12.20 51.16 -42.69
N GLN A 92 12.08 50.59 -43.91
CA GLN A 92 11.47 49.27 -44.09
C GLN A 92 12.29 48.18 -43.39
N GLN A 93 13.62 48.21 -43.53
CA GLN A 93 14.50 47.21 -42.91
C GLN A 93 14.58 47.35 -41.37
N SER A 94 14.35 48.55 -40.83
CA SER A 94 14.24 48.80 -39.39
C SER A 94 12.88 48.44 -38.80
N GLN A 95 11.82 48.39 -39.62
CA GLN A 95 10.50 47.88 -39.20
C GLN A 95 10.43 46.36 -39.25
N GLU A 96 11.19 45.74 -40.16
CA GLU A 96 11.35 44.29 -40.28
C GLU A 96 12.37 43.71 -39.29
N SER A 97 13.10 44.54 -38.52
CA SER A 97 14.13 44.07 -37.59
C SER A 97 13.53 43.40 -36.34
N ASP A 98 13.54 42.07 -36.38
CA ASP A 98 13.89 41.11 -35.33
C ASP A 98 13.02 40.92 -34.08
N ASP A 99 12.36 41.94 -33.53
CA ASP A 99 11.72 41.78 -32.21
C ASP A 99 10.56 40.76 -32.22
N SER A 100 9.84 40.65 -33.35
CA SER A 100 8.72 39.70 -33.47
C SER A 100 9.20 38.26 -33.69
N GLU A 101 10.21 38.03 -34.54
CA GLU A 101 10.78 36.69 -34.76
C GLU A 101 11.53 36.18 -33.51
N GLU A 102 12.22 37.07 -32.80
CA GLU A 102 12.92 36.75 -31.56
C GLU A 102 11.94 36.26 -30.48
N ILE A 103 10.83 36.97 -30.29
CA ILE A 103 9.79 36.59 -29.32
C ILE A 103 9.11 35.28 -29.73
N GLU A 104 8.85 35.09 -31.03
CA GLU A 104 8.20 33.89 -31.56
C GLU A 104 9.05 32.61 -31.39
N ILE A 105 10.38 32.75 -31.35
CA ILE A 105 11.32 31.62 -31.18
C ILE A 105 11.70 31.40 -29.71
N LEU A 106 11.90 32.46 -28.93
CA LEU A 106 12.24 32.36 -27.51
C LEU A 106 11.07 31.91 -26.64
N ALA A 107 9.84 32.36 -26.92
CA ALA A 107 8.67 32.00 -26.13
C ALA A 107 8.41 30.48 -26.07
N PRO A 108 8.37 29.72 -27.20
CA PRO A 108 8.22 28.28 -27.16
C PRO A 108 9.42 27.58 -26.52
N LEU A 109 10.65 28.05 -26.75
CA LEU A 109 11.84 27.48 -26.11
C LEU A 109 11.77 27.58 -24.58
N ILE A 110 11.43 28.77 -24.06
CA ILE A 110 11.29 29.00 -22.61
C ILE A 110 10.13 28.15 -22.05
N LYS A 111 9.01 28.04 -22.78
CA LYS A 111 7.87 27.20 -22.39
C LYS A 111 8.27 25.73 -22.28
N CYS A 112 8.99 25.19 -23.27
CA CYS A 112 9.46 23.81 -23.27
C CYS A 112 10.50 23.56 -22.16
N LEU A 113 11.50 24.43 -22.02
CA LEU A 113 12.49 24.34 -20.93
C LEU A 113 11.84 24.38 -19.54
N LYS A 114 10.84 25.26 -19.35
CA LYS A 114 10.08 25.32 -18.10
C LYS A 114 9.29 24.04 -17.85
N LYS A 115 8.66 23.46 -18.87
CA LYS A 115 7.93 22.18 -18.78
C LYS A 115 8.88 21.05 -18.33
N GLU A 116 10.02 20.91 -18.99
CA GLU A 116 11.04 19.90 -18.66
C GLU A 116 11.60 20.08 -17.25
N LEU A 117 11.96 21.30 -16.85
CA LEU A 117 12.45 21.57 -15.49
C LEU A 117 11.41 21.26 -14.41
N LEU A 118 10.12 21.51 -14.68
CA LEU A 118 9.05 21.15 -13.76
C LEU A 118 8.83 19.64 -13.69
N GLN A 119 9.00 18.94 -14.82
CA GLN A 119 8.94 17.48 -14.89
C GLN A 119 10.10 16.86 -14.09
N GLU A 120 11.34 17.28 -14.34
CA GLU A 120 12.53 16.86 -13.59
C GLU A 120 12.38 17.09 -12.08
N LEU A 121 11.84 18.24 -11.67
CA LEU A 121 11.59 18.53 -10.26
C LEU A 121 10.53 17.58 -9.65
N THR A 122 9.54 17.18 -10.45
CA THR A 122 8.53 16.20 -10.05
C THR A 122 9.15 14.81 -9.91
N ASP A 123 9.99 14.41 -10.85
CA ASP A 123 10.67 13.12 -10.86
C ASP A 123 11.65 13.01 -9.68
N ILE A 124 12.41 14.06 -9.37
CA ILE A 124 13.28 14.12 -8.18
C ILE A 124 12.46 13.95 -6.89
N LYS A 125 11.28 14.56 -6.80
CA LYS A 125 10.39 14.39 -5.63
C LYS A 125 9.91 12.96 -5.50
N GLN A 126 9.50 12.33 -6.60
CA GLN A 126 9.08 10.92 -6.61
C GLN A 126 10.22 9.99 -6.22
N LEU A 127 11.43 10.22 -6.77
CA LEU A 127 12.64 9.45 -6.42
C LEU A 127 12.98 9.58 -4.95
N ARG A 128 12.87 10.79 -4.35
CA ARG A 128 13.07 10.98 -2.92
C ARG A 128 12.05 10.21 -2.08
N SER A 129 10.77 10.29 -2.44
CA SER A 129 9.71 9.54 -1.76
C SER A 129 9.95 8.03 -1.81
N ARG A 130 10.39 7.51 -2.97
CA ARG A 130 10.74 6.11 -3.15
C ARG A 130 11.96 5.70 -2.33
N ALA A 131 12.99 6.55 -2.29
CA ALA A 131 14.18 6.29 -1.47
C ALA A 131 13.83 6.21 0.02
N GLU A 132 12.97 7.10 0.51
CA GLU A 132 12.46 7.04 1.90
C GLU A 132 11.66 5.76 2.17
N GLU A 133 10.85 5.30 1.21
CA GLU A 133 10.14 4.03 1.30
C GLU A 133 11.09 2.83 1.33
N CYS A 134 12.13 2.82 0.48
CA CYS A 134 13.15 1.78 0.50
C CYS A 134 13.87 1.71 1.85
N VAL A 135 14.21 2.86 2.46
CA VAL A 135 14.84 2.90 3.79
C VAL A 135 13.91 2.34 4.86
N ARG A 136 12.62 2.66 4.83
CA ARG A 136 11.64 2.07 5.77
C ARG A 136 11.53 0.57 5.59
N ASN A 137 11.33 0.10 4.35
CA ASN A 137 11.21 -1.32 4.04
C ASN A 137 12.48 -2.09 4.42
N GLN A 138 13.66 -1.49 4.23
CA GLN A 138 14.91 -2.08 4.69
C GLN A 138 14.93 -2.21 6.22
N GLY A 139 14.54 -1.18 6.96
CA GLY A 139 14.45 -1.24 8.41
C GLY A 139 13.47 -2.31 8.91
N ASP A 140 12.31 -2.42 8.27
CA ASP A 140 11.32 -3.46 8.57
C ASP A 140 11.90 -4.86 8.31
N LEU A 141 12.53 -5.08 7.14
CA LEU A 141 13.18 -6.34 6.80
C LEU A 141 14.30 -6.72 7.77
N GLU A 142 15.17 -5.78 8.14
CA GLU A 142 16.24 -6.01 9.12
C GLU A 142 15.68 -6.39 10.49
N ALA A 143 14.61 -5.71 10.94
CA ALA A 143 13.93 -6.04 12.17
C ALA A 143 13.30 -7.44 12.13
N SER A 144 12.65 -7.81 11.02
CA SER A 144 12.05 -9.13 10.81
C SER A 144 13.11 -10.23 10.78
N MET A 145 14.22 -10.02 10.07
CA MET A 145 15.33 -10.98 9.99
C MET A 145 16.08 -11.14 11.32
N SER A 146 16.10 -10.12 12.18
CA SER A 146 16.77 -10.19 13.48
C SER A 146 16.05 -11.11 14.49
N LYS A 147 14.78 -11.44 14.25
CA LYS A 147 13.95 -12.31 15.09
C LYS A 147 13.62 -13.59 14.33
N GLU A 148 14.57 -14.53 14.32
CA GLU A 148 14.29 -15.86 13.78
C GLU A 148 13.19 -16.54 14.63
N PRO A 149 12.14 -17.12 14.01
CA PRO A 149 11.08 -17.79 14.72
C PRO A 149 11.61 -19.05 15.44
N ASP A 150 11.50 -19.08 16.77
CA ASP A 150 11.86 -20.27 17.55
C ASP A 150 10.72 -21.30 17.56
N VAL A 151 10.89 -22.35 16.74
CA VAL A 151 9.98 -23.50 16.69
C VAL A 151 10.26 -24.57 17.75
N SER A 152 11.36 -24.45 18.51
CA SER A 152 11.77 -25.46 19.49
C SER A 152 10.74 -25.59 20.61
N LYS A 153 10.21 -24.45 21.09
CA LYS A 153 9.19 -24.38 22.15
C LYS A 153 7.94 -25.19 21.79
N ILE A 154 7.39 -25.01 20.58
CA ILE A 154 6.19 -25.74 20.15
C ILE A 154 6.47 -27.24 19.96
N LEU A 155 7.67 -27.60 19.48
CA LEU A 155 8.07 -29.00 19.32
C LEU A 155 8.16 -29.72 20.67
N GLU A 156 8.74 -29.07 21.67
CA GLU A 156 8.84 -29.59 23.03
C GLU A 156 7.46 -29.78 23.67
N VAL A 157 6.60 -28.76 23.60
CA VAL A 157 5.24 -28.83 24.12
C VAL A 157 4.46 -29.95 23.43
N ARG A 158 4.54 -30.08 22.10
CA ARG A 158 3.88 -31.17 21.36
C ARG A 158 4.40 -32.54 21.72
N LYS A 159 5.70 -32.67 21.97
CA LYS A 159 6.28 -33.92 22.47
C LYS A 159 5.68 -34.27 23.84
N ASN A 160 5.54 -33.30 24.74
CA ASN A 160 4.90 -33.50 26.04
C ASN A 160 3.43 -33.88 25.90
N VAL A 161 2.66 -33.16 25.08
CA VAL A 161 1.24 -33.46 24.78
C VAL A 161 1.09 -34.88 24.23
N LYS A 162 1.94 -35.31 23.29
CA LYS A 162 1.93 -36.68 22.76
C LYS A 162 2.20 -37.72 23.84
N ALA A 163 3.18 -37.47 24.71
CA ALA A 163 3.51 -38.35 25.83
C ALA A 163 2.35 -38.46 26.82
N LEU A 164 1.74 -37.35 27.22
CA LEU A 164 0.58 -37.31 28.11
C LEU A 164 -0.64 -38.00 27.50
N LYS A 165 -0.95 -37.75 26.22
CA LYS A 165 -2.02 -38.47 25.50
C LYS A 165 -1.81 -39.98 25.49
N SER A 166 -0.57 -40.44 25.31
CA SER A 166 -0.24 -41.87 25.35
C SER A 166 -0.45 -42.43 26.76
N LYS A 167 0.09 -41.78 27.79
CA LYS A 167 -0.11 -42.18 29.20
C LYS A 167 -1.60 -42.25 29.57
N PHE A 168 -2.37 -41.24 29.16
CA PHE A 168 -3.80 -41.17 29.39
C PHE A 168 -4.55 -42.34 28.76
N ARG A 169 -4.24 -42.69 27.49
CA ARG A 169 -4.86 -43.84 26.81
C ARG A 169 -4.50 -45.17 27.44
N HIS A 170 -3.24 -45.36 27.87
CA HIS A 170 -2.85 -46.58 28.58
C HIS A 170 -3.59 -46.70 29.90
N LYS A 171 -3.63 -45.63 30.70
CA LYS A 171 -4.32 -45.64 31.99
C LYS A 171 -5.83 -45.87 31.85
N LEU A 172 -6.43 -45.41 30.75
CA LEU A 172 -7.83 -45.67 30.43
C LEU A 172 -8.08 -47.13 30.02
N ALA A 173 -7.11 -47.77 29.36
CA ALA A 173 -7.15 -49.21 29.11
C ALA A 173 -7.00 -50.00 30.42
N ASP A 174 -6.08 -49.62 31.30
CA ASP A 174 -5.92 -50.25 32.62
C ASP A 174 -7.22 -50.21 33.42
N LYS A 175 -7.92 -49.06 33.42
CA LYS A 175 -9.24 -48.94 34.06
C LYS A 175 -10.24 -49.95 33.49
N LYS A 176 -10.31 -50.06 32.17
CA LYS A 176 -11.23 -50.97 31.49
C LYS A 176 -10.89 -52.44 31.79
N ASP A 177 -9.61 -52.79 31.79
CA ASP A 177 -9.14 -54.14 32.08
C ASP A 177 -9.45 -54.54 33.55
N LEU A 178 -9.37 -53.59 34.49
CA LEU A 178 -9.80 -53.80 35.89
C LEU A 178 -11.31 -54.01 36.00
N GLU A 179 -12.11 -53.24 35.27
CA GLU A 179 -13.58 -53.36 35.24
C GLU A 179 -14.06 -54.67 34.59
N GLU A 180 -13.32 -55.20 33.61
CA GLU A 180 -13.65 -56.45 32.90
C GLU A 180 -13.08 -57.71 33.58
N SER A 181 -12.31 -57.56 34.67
CA SER A 181 -11.72 -58.70 35.37
C SER A 181 -12.77 -59.49 36.18
N ASP A 182 -12.87 -60.81 35.96
CA ASP A 182 -13.79 -61.73 36.66
C ASP A 182 -13.46 -61.94 38.16
N GLY A 183 -12.48 -61.20 38.71
CA GLY A 183 -12.04 -61.28 40.10
C GLY A 183 -12.87 -60.42 41.05
N THR A 184 -12.66 -60.57 42.36
CA THR A 184 -13.13 -59.59 43.36
C THR A 184 -12.50 -58.25 43.03
N ILE A 185 -13.30 -57.34 42.49
CA ILE A 185 -12.89 -55.97 42.14
C ILE A 185 -12.32 -55.30 43.40
N ASP A 186 -11.03 -54.95 43.38
CA ASP A 186 -10.46 -54.10 44.41
C ASP A 186 -10.90 -52.66 44.15
N GLU A 187 -11.95 -52.22 44.83
CA GLU A 187 -12.48 -50.85 44.73
C GLU A 187 -11.39 -49.80 44.97
N ASN A 188 -10.35 -50.12 45.74
CA ASN A 188 -9.24 -49.22 46.01
C ASN A 188 -8.36 -49.00 44.76
N ASP A 189 -8.14 -50.05 43.97
CA ASP A 189 -7.36 -49.98 42.73
C ASP A 189 -8.12 -49.17 41.66
N ILE A 190 -9.44 -49.33 41.55
CA ILE A 190 -10.27 -48.51 40.66
C ILE A 190 -10.22 -47.04 41.06
N GLN A 191 -10.40 -46.73 42.35
CA GLN A 191 -10.33 -45.35 42.86
C GLN A 191 -8.96 -44.71 42.62
N GLN A 192 -7.87 -45.47 42.77
CA GLN A 192 -6.53 -44.98 42.51
C GLN A 192 -6.33 -44.70 41.01
N VAL A 193 -6.81 -45.57 40.12
CA VAL A 193 -6.74 -45.34 38.67
C VAL A 193 -7.59 -44.13 38.24
N GLU A 194 -8.76 -43.92 38.85
CA GLU A 194 -9.58 -42.74 38.59
C GLU A 194 -8.92 -41.45 39.03
N LYS A 195 -8.26 -41.45 40.19
CA LYS A 195 -7.46 -40.31 40.66
C LYS A 195 -6.31 -40.01 39.71
N ASP A 196 -5.55 -41.03 39.32
CA ASP A 196 -4.44 -40.89 38.37
C ASP A 196 -4.95 -40.35 37.01
N LEU A 197 -6.14 -40.77 36.56
CA LEU A 197 -6.77 -40.25 35.34
C LEU A 197 -7.19 -38.78 35.49
N ALA A 198 -7.67 -38.37 36.67
CA ALA A 198 -7.99 -36.97 36.95
C ALA A 198 -6.73 -36.09 36.92
N ASP A 199 -5.64 -36.54 37.56
CA ASP A 199 -4.35 -35.83 37.58
C ASP A 199 -3.74 -35.74 36.18
N LEU A 200 -3.76 -36.84 35.41
CA LEU A 200 -3.30 -36.84 34.01
C LEU A 200 -4.16 -35.94 33.12
N ARG A 201 -5.46 -35.84 33.39
CA ARG A 201 -6.38 -34.97 32.65
C ARG A 201 -6.03 -33.50 32.88
N GLU A 202 -5.79 -33.10 34.13
CA GLU A 202 -5.40 -31.73 34.46
C GLU A 202 -4.05 -31.35 33.82
N GLN A 203 -3.05 -32.23 33.93
CA GLN A 203 -1.75 -32.04 33.26
C GLN A 203 -1.88 -31.93 31.74
N LEU A 204 -2.74 -32.76 31.13
CA LEU A 204 -3.03 -32.69 29.71
C LEU A 204 -3.70 -31.37 29.34
N HIS A 205 -4.71 -30.93 30.09
CA HIS A 205 -5.37 -29.63 29.85
C HIS A 205 -4.38 -28.47 29.94
N GLY A 206 -3.50 -28.47 30.95
CA GLY A 206 -2.41 -27.50 31.06
C GLY A 206 -1.51 -27.49 29.83
N SER A 207 -1.04 -28.67 29.39
CA SER A 207 -0.18 -28.78 28.21
C SER A 207 -0.87 -28.39 26.90
N LEU A 208 -2.19 -28.61 26.78
CA LEU A 208 -2.98 -28.16 25.61
C LEU A 208 -3.14 -26.63 25.58
N VAL A 209 -3.21 -25.98 26.75
CA VAL A 209 -3.21 -24.51 26.86
C VAL A 209 -1.83 -23.95 26.53
N GLU A 210 -0.75 -24.58 27.00
CA GLU A 210 0.62 -24.22 26.62
C GLU A 210 0.84 -24.38 25.11
N GLU A 211 0.32 -25.45 24.50
CA GLU A 211 0.39 -25.67 23.04
C GLU A 211 -0.32 -24.54 22.30
N LYS A 212 -1.50 -24.13 22.78
CA LYS A 212 -2.23 -22.99 22.23
C LYS A 212 -1.39 -21.71 22.29
N ILE A 213 -0.81 -21.37 23.45
CA ILE A 213 -0.04 -20.13 23.62
C ILE A 213 1.18 -20.13 22.69
N ALA A 214 1.90 -21.25 22.61
CA ALA A 214 3.03 -21.40 21.69
C ALA A 214 2.61 -21.27 20.21
N LEU A 215 1.44 -21.81 19.85
CA LEU A 215 0.86 -21.64 18.51
C LEU A 215 0.45 -20.18 18.23
N GLU A 216 -0.08 -19.46 19.21
CA GLU A 216 -0.45 -18.04 19.06
C GLU A 216 0.78 -17.18 18.80
N GLU A 217 1.85 -17.36 19.57
CA GLU A 217 3.12 -16.67 19.37
C GLU A 217 3.68 -16.94 17.95
N LEU A 218 3.69 -18.20 17.53
CA LEU A 218 4.19 -18.58 16.21
C LEU A 218 3.27 -18.10 15.07
N ALA A 219 1.96 -18.07 15.28
CA ALA A 219 0.98 -17.61 14.30
C ALA A 219 1.11 -16.11 14.02
N VAL A 220 1.38 -15.28 15.04
CA VAL A 220 1.65 -13.85 14.86
C VAL A 220 2.92 -13.66 14.02
N VAL A 221 3.99 -14.37 14.36
CA VAL A 221 5.26 -14.28 13.61
C VAL A 221 5.09 -14.76 12.16
N ALA A 222 4.31 -15.83 11.94
CA ALA A 222 4.02 -16.36 10.62
C ALA A 222 3.14 -15.43 9.77
N ALA A 223 2.17 -14.73 10.38
CA ALA A 223 1.30 -13.80 9.69
C ALA A 223 2.02 -12.51 9.29
N ASP A 224 2.92 -12.01 10.15
CA ASP A 224 3.58 -10.72 9.95
C ASP A 224 4.82 -10.82 9.05
N ASN A 225 5.68 -11.82 9.30
CA ASN A 225 7.06 -11.81 8.78
C ASN A 225 7.50 -13.12 8.10
N PHE A 226 6.90 -14.26 8.44
CA PHE A 226 7.37 -15.59 8.00
C PHE A 226 6.24 -16.51 7.53
N PRO A 227 5.53 -16.18 6.43
CA PRO A 227 4.43 -17.00 5.91
C PRO A 227 4.86 -18.42 5.49
N GLU A 228 6.14 -18.62 5.19
CA GLU A 228 6.74 -19.92 4.85
C GLU A 228 6.67 -20.94 6.00
N LEU A 229 6.54 -20.51 7.26
CA LEU A 229 6.45 -21.41 8.42
C LEU A 229 5.26 -22.37 8.30
N SER A 230 4.13 -21.89 7.77
CA SER A 230 2.93 -22.71 7.54
C SER A 230 3.18 -23.84 6.52
N VAL A 231 4.13 -23.65 5.60
CA VAL A 231 4.49 -24.63 4.57
C VAL A 231 5.60 -25.56 5.05
N GLN A 232 6.57 -25.04 5.82
CA GLN A 232 7.67 -25.82 6.38
C GLN A 232 7.20 -26.82 7.44
N TYR A 233 6.22 -26.42 8.26
CA TYR A 233 5.70 -27.21 9.37
C TYR A 233 4.18 -27.42 9.25
N PRO A 234 3.72 -28.18 8.23
CA PRO A 234 2.30 -28.40 7.99
C PRO A 234 1.61 -29.12 9.15
N GLU A 235 2.36 -29.87 9.96
CA GLU A 235 1.85 -30.53 11.16
C GLU A 235 1.36 -29.54 12.22
N PHE A 236 1.87 -28.29 12.25
CA PHE A 236 1.39 -27.28 13.20
C PHE A 236 -0.02 -26.81 12.88
N GLY A 237 -0.47 -26.96 11.63
CA GLY A 237 -1.79 -26.48 11.21
C GLY A 237 -1.91 -24.95 11.30
N LEU A 238 -0.79 -24.21 11.25
CA LEU A 238 -0.73 -22.76 11.43
C LEU A 238 -1.69 -22.01 10.51
N GLN A 239 -1.82 -22.42 9.26
CA GLN A 239 -2.75 -21.77 8.32
C GLN A 239 -4.20 -21.84 8.81
N LYS A 240 -4.65 -23.01 9.28
CA LYS A 240 -6.01 -23.17 9.85
C LYS A 240 -6.15 -22.42 11.16
N PHE A 241 -5.10 -22.41 11.97
CA PHE A 241 -5.07 -21.65 13.22
C PHE A 241 -5.24 -20.15 12.96
N ILE A 242 -4.49 -19.57 12.04
CA ILE A 242 -4.57 -18.15 11.66
C ILE A 242 -5.95 -17.82 11.08
N THR A 243 -6.43 -18.60 10.10
CA THR A 243 -7.74 -18.36 9.47
C THR A 243 -8.89 -18.39 10.49
N SER A 244 -8.84 -19.34 11.44
CA SER A 244 -9.85 -19.49 12.49
C SER A 244 -9.68 -18.55 13.68
N ASN A 245 -8.75 -17.60 13.63
CA ASN A 245 -8.40 -16.72 14.75
C ASN A 245 -8.05 -17.50 16.04
N GLY A 246 -7.32 -18.60 15.85
CA GLY A 246 -6.95 -19.53 16.90
C GLY A 246 -8.15 -20.20 17.56
N LEU A 247 -9.30 -20.38 16.89
CA LEU A 247 -10.45 -21.08 17.46
C LEU A 247 -10.33 -22.60 17.30
N VAL A 248 -9.93 -23.06 16.12
CA VAL A 248 -9.86 -24.49 15.79
C VAL A 248 -8.66 -25.14 16.50
N ARG A 249 -8.93 -26.20 17.28
CA ARG A 249 -7.93 -26.96 18.03
C ARG A 249 -7.68 -28.32 17.40
N GLN A 250 -6.51 -28.50 16.81
CA GLN A 250 -6.14 -29.78 16.21
C GLN A 250 -5.73 -30.80 17.28
N GLY A 251 -6.28 -32.01 17.19
CA GLY A 251 -5.93 -33.12 18.07
C GLY A 251 -6.52 -33.03 19.48
N TRP A 252 -7.48 -32.13 19.73
CA TRP A 252 -8.36 -32.19 20.90
C TRP A 252 -9.44 -33.25 20.64
N GLU A 253 -9.83 -33.99 21.69
CA GLU A 253 -10.79 -35.08 21.62
C GLU A 253 -11.73 -35.02 22.82
N LEU A 254 -12.97 -35.47 22.63
CA LEU A 254 -13.97 -35.52 23.71
C LEU A 254 -13.52 -36.37 24.90
N LEU A 255 -12.68 -37.39 24.66
CA LEU A 255 -12.16 -38.28 25.69
C LEU A 255 -11.29 -37.58 26.73
N TYR A 256 -10.72 -36.42 26.40
CA TYR A 256 -9.91 -35.63 27.33
C TYR A 256 -10.75 -34.88 28.36
N TYR A 257 -12.08 -34.88 28.22
CA TYR A 257 -12.99 -34.31 29.20
C TYR A 257 -13.49 -35.41 30.15
N SER A 258 -14.08 -35.01 31.28
CA SER A 258 -14.69 -35.97 32.23
C SER A 258 -16.00 -36.52 31.66
N HIS A 259 -15.90 -37.44 30.68
CA HIS A 259 -17.04 -37.96 29.93
C HIS A 259 -18.08 -38.70 30.80
N GLY A 260 -17.64 -39.38 31.85
CA GLY A 260 -18.52 -40.10 32.78
C GLY A 260 -19.38 -39.21 33.68
N GLU A 261 -19.06 -37.92 33.80
CA GLU A 261 -19.75 -36.95 34.67
C GLU A 261 -20.46 -35.84 33.87
N MET A 262 -20.55 -35.98 32.55
CA MET A 262 -21.15 -34.96 31.69
C MET A 262 -22.66 -34.88 31.94
N GLU A 263 -23.11 -33.76 32.51
CA GLU A 263 -24.53 -33.47 32.63
C GLU A 263 -25.07 -33.02 31.27
N LYS A 264 -25.98 -33.80 30.69
CA LYS A 264 -26.64 -33.47 29.43
C LYS A 264 -27.65 -32.35 29.66
N VAL A 265 -27.42 -31.22 29.01
CA VAL A 265 -28.35 -30.10 28.95
C VAL A 265 -28.94 -30.09 27.54
N VAL A 266 -30.25 -30.36 27.46
CA VAL A 266 -31.00 -30.22 26.21
C VAL A 266 -31.24 -28.74 25.98
N THR A 267 -30.73 -28.20 24.88
CA THR A 267 -31.03 -26.82 24.49
C THR A 267 -32.42 -26.74 23.84
N SER A 268 -33.07 -25.58 23.94
CA SER A 268 -34.42 -25.36 23.40
C SER A 268 -34.51 -25.45 21.87
N SER A 269 -33.38 -25.41 21.16
CA SER A 269 -33.25 -25.71 19.73
C SER A 269 -33.27 -27.23 19.52
N GLN A 270 -34.18 -27.71 18.66
CA GLN A 270 -34.36 -29.13 18.34
C GLN A 270 -33.02 -29.80 17.98
N GLY A 271 -32.60 -30.79 18.79
CA GLY A 271 -31.55 -31.75 18.44
C GLY A 271 -30.12 -31.44 18.90
N GLU A 272 -29.84 -30.25 19.45
CA GLU A 272 -28.49 -29.90 19.90
C GLU A 272 -28.27 -30.35 21.36
N VAL A 273 -27.23 -31.15 21.60
CA VAL A 273 -26.87 -31.65 22.94
C VAL A 273 -25.71 -30.81 23.47
N ALA A 274 -25.86 -30.26 24.66
CA ALA A 274 -24.77 -29.62 25.38
C ALA A 274 -24.40 -30.42 26.63
N PHE A 275 -23.12 -30.40 27.00
CA PHE A 275 -22.58 -31.11 28.14
C PHE A 275 -21.91 -30.13 29.10
N VAL A 276 -22.29 -30.15 30.37
CA VAL A 276 -21.50 -29.45 31.41
C VAL A 276 -20.35 -30.36 31.80
N THR A 277 -19.13 -29.83 31.72
CA THR A 277 -17.91 -30.57 32.08
C THR A 277 -16.89 -29.64 32.74
N LYS A 278 -15.67 -30.13 32.95
CA LYS A 278 -14.56 -29.34 33.48
C LYS A 278 -13.36 -29.37 32.53
N PHE A 279 -12.77 -28.20 32.31
CA PHE A 279 -11.51 -28.02 31.61
C PHE A 279 -10.55 -27.22 32.50
N ASN A 280 -9.37 -27.78 32.77
CA ASN A 280 -8.37 -27.20 33.66
C ASN A 280 -8.95 -26.78 35.04
N GLY A 281 -9.73 -27.67 35.65
CA GLY A 281 -10.42 -27.45 36.92
C GLY A 281 -11.64 -26.51 36.89
N LYS A 282 -11.89 -25.80 35.77
CA LYS A 282 -13.00 -24.84 35.61
C LYS A 282 -14.18 -25.48 34.90
N LYS A 283 -15.40 -25.16 35.32
CA LYS A 283 -16.61 -25.61 34.62
C LYS A 283 -16.69 -24.97 33.24
N CYS A 284 -16.98 -25.76 32.22
CA CYS A 284 -17.21 -25.30 30.85
C CYS A 284 -18.40 -26.07 30.23
N LEU A 285 -18.96 -25.50 29.16
CA LEU A 285 -20.03 -26.11 28.39
C LEU A 285 -19.46 -26.59 27.05
N LEU A 286 -19.70 -27.84 26.71
CA LEU A 286 -19.39 -28.41 25.39
C LEU A 286 -20.68 -28.56 24.60
N LYS A 287 -20.83 -27.81 23.51
CA LYS A 287 -21.96 -27.96 22.59
C LYS A 287 -21.58 -28.87 21.43
N GLU A 288 -22.35 -29.94 21.24
CA GLU A 288 -22.19 -30.89 20.13
C GLU A 288 -22.99 -30.43 18.90
N PHE A 289 -22.36 -30.50 17.74
CA PHE A 289 -22.96 -30.26 16.44
C PHE A 289 -22.76 -31.50 15.55
N SER A 290 -23.84 -31.94 14.91
CA SER A 290 -23.78 -32.96 13.86
C SER A 290 -23.34 -32.30 12.56
N LEU A 291 -22.25 -32.79 11.98
CA LEU A 291 -21.77 -32.33 10.67
C LEU A 291 -22.49 -33.06 9.51
N GLU A 292 -23.30 -34.09 9.80
CA GLU A 292 -24.10 -34.76 8.77
C GLU A 292 -25.17 -33.83 8.17
N ASP A 293 -25.60 -32.82 8.93
CA ASP A 293 -26.56 -31.79 8.50
C ASP A 293 -25.88 -30.55 7.88
N ILE A 294 -24.54 -30.48 7.92
CA ILE A 294 -23.77 -29.32 7.47
C ILE A 294 -23.19 -29.63 6.08
N SER A 295 -23.67 -28.91 5.06
CA SER A 295 -23.24 -29.09 3.66
C SER A 295 -21.79 -28.68 3.42
N ASP A 296 -21.23 -27.80 4.26
CA ASP A 296 -19.86 -27.28 4.13
C ASP A 296 -19.24 -26.99 5.50
N VAL A 297 -18.26 -27.81 5.89
CA VAL A 297 -17.52 -27.69 7.15
C VAL A 297 -16.65 -26.42 7.16
N GLU A 298 -16.13 -25.99 6.01
CA GLU A 298 -15.32 -24.78 5.92
C GLU A 298 -16.18 -23.53 6.17
N SER A 299 -17.42 -23.53 5.67
CA SER A 299 -18.39 -22.48 5.98
C SER A 299 -18.72 -22.41 7.48
N PHE A 300 -18.91 -23.57 8.12
CA PHE A 300 -19.14 -23.64 9.58
C PHE A 300 -17.94 -23.10 10.37
N GLU A 301 -16.71 -23.50 10.02
CA GLU A 301 -15.49 -22.96 10.63
C GLU A 301 -15.37 -21.45 10.42
N ALA A 302 -15.61 -20.96 9.20
CA ALA A 302 -15.54 -19.55 8.87
C ALA A 302 -16.56 -18.72 9.65
N GLN A 303 -17.78 -19.24 9.83
CA GLN A 303 -18.82 -18.58 10.62
C GLN A 303 -18.45 -18.54 12.11
N ALA A 304 -17.95 -19.65 12.67
CA ALA A 304 -17.49 -19.71 14.05
C ALA A 304 -16.29 -18.77 14.29
N ALA A 305 -15.36 -18.70 13.33
CA ALA A 305 -14.23 -17.77 13.36
C ALA A 305 -14.67 -16.30 13.21
N ALA A 306 -15.67 -16.01 12.37
CA ALA A 306 -16.22 -14.67 12.25
C ALA A 306 -16.89 -14.23 13.55
N TYR A 307 -17.63 -15.13 14.20
CA TYR A 307 -18.24 -14.87 15.50
C TYR A 307 -17.19 -14.67 16.60
N SER A 308 -16.11 -15.46 16.63
CA SER A 308 -15.05 -15.33 17.64
C SER A 308 -14.28 -14.01 17.57
N ARG A 309 -14.30 -13.32 16.43
CA ARG A 309 -13.72 -11.97 16.25
C ARG A 309 -14.58 -10.85 16.86
N VAL A 310 -15.87 -11.11 17.12
CA VAL A 310 -16.76 -10.11 17.68
C VAL A 310 -16.60 -10.09 19.20
N GLU A 311 -15.92 -9.08 19.72
CA GLU A 311 -15.81 -8.86 21.17
C GLU A 311 -16.96 -7.96 21.65
N HIS A 312 -17.87 -8.53 22.44
CA HIS A 312 -18.97 -7.80 23.06
C HIS A 312 -19.32 -8.42 24.41
N SER A 313 -19.62 -7.59 25.43
CA SER A 313 -19.92 -8.04 26.80
C SER A 313 -21.12 -8.99 26.91
N ASN A 314 -22.04 -8.88 25.97
CA ASN A 314 -23.28 -9.67 25.93
C ASN A 314 -23.19 -10.89 25.00
N LEU A 315 -22.05 -11.10 24.34
CA LEU A 315 -21.83 -12.28 23.49
C LEU A 315 -20.97 -13.30 24.21
N MET A 316 -21.28 -14.57 24.01
CA MET A 316 -20.55 -15.66 24.64
C MET A 316 -19.27 -15.92 23.86
N LYS A 317 -18.10 -15.82 24.50
CA LYS A 317 -16.83 -16.09 23.82
C LYS A 317 -16.68 -17.58 23.51
N LEU A 318 -16.31 -17.90 22.26
CA LEU A 318 -15.94 -19.26 21.88
C LEU A 318 -14.49 -19.53 22.29
N GLU A 319 -14.25 -20.59 23.06
CA GLU A 319 -12.91 -20.88 23.61
C GLU A 319 -12.11 -21.86 22.74
N ALA A 320 -12.80 -22.86 22.19
CA ALA A 320 -12.23 -23.87 21.32
C ALA A 320 -13.30 -24.50 20.42
N LEU A 321 -12.91 -24.86 19.20
CA LEU A 321 -13.65 -25.73 18.29
C LEU A 321 -12.79 -26.93 17.95
N PHE A 322 -13.31 -28.14 18.11
CA PHE A 322 -12.59 -29.37 17.76
C PHE A 322 -13.54 -30.44 17.23
N TYR A 323 -12.97 -31.47 16.60
CA TYR A 323 -13.72 -32.51 15.91
C TYR A 323 -13.51 -33.87 16.55
N ASP A 324 -14.51 -34.74 16.42
CA ASP A 324 -14.32 -36.15 16.70
C ASP A 324 -13.38 -36.81 15.70
N LYS A 325 -12.83 -37.98 16.04
CA LYS A 325 -11.97 -38.81 15.16
C LYS A 325 -12.62 -39.12 13.82
N THR A 326 -13.94 -39.29 13.82
CA THR A 326 -14.71 -39.59 12.60
C THR A 326 -14.96 -38.36 11.74
N HIS A 327 -14.65 -37.15 12.22
CA HIS A 327 -14.98 -35.88 11.60
C HIS A 327 -16.47 -35.72 11.23
N ARG A 328 -17.35 -36.44 11.93
CA ARG A 328 -18.82 -36.32 11.77
C ARG A 328 -19.48 -35.43 12.82
N LYS A 329 -18.75 -35.13 13.89
CA LYS A 329 -19.23 -34.31 15.00
C LYS A 329 -18.22 -33.23 15.30
N ALA A 330 -18.73 -32.04 15.58
CA ALA A 330 -17.96 -30.91 16.06
C ALA A 330 -18.37 -30.56 17.48
N PHE A 331 -17.40 -30.13 18.28
CA PHE A 331 -17.61 -29.70 19.65
C PHE A 331 -17.09 -28.29 19.82
N ILE A 332 -17.94 -27.41 20.35
CA ILE A 332 -17.57 -26.04 20.72
C ILE A 332 -17.50 -25.96 22.24
N GLN A 333 -16.34 -25.55 22.76
CA GLN A 333 -16.16 -25.21 24.17
C GLN A 333 -16.58 -23.76 24.40
N LEU A 334 -17.44 -23.57 25.39
CA LEU A 334 -18.01 -22.31 25.83
C LEU A 334 -17.78 -22.14 27.34
N PRO A 335 -17.68 -20.89 27.82
CA PRO A 335 -17.66 -20.61 29.24
C PRO A 335 -19.00 -21.03 29.87
N TYR A 336 -18.94 -21.57 31.09
CA TYR A 336 -20.13 -21.95 31.85
C TYR A 336 -20.67 -20.75 32.63
N TYR A 337 -21.95 -20.45 32.45
CA TYR A 337 -22.69 -19.47 33.25
C TYR A 337 -23.78 -20.19 34.07
N GLU A 338 -23.81 -19.94 35.38
CA GLU A 338 -24.77 -20.57 36.29
C GLU A 338 -26.22 -20.14 36.02
N THR A 339 -26.41 -18.92 35.53
CA THR A 339 -27.72 -18.36 35.21
C THR A 339 -28.00 -18.46 33.73
N SER A 340 -28.98 -19.29 33.37
CA SER A 340 -29.55 -19.28 32.02
C SER A 340 -30.27 -17.95 31.78
N LEU A 341 -30.12 -17.39 30.57
CA LEU A 341 -30.86 -16.19 30.16
C LEU A 341 -32.37 -16.39 30.31
N ILE A 342 -32.88 -17.60 30.07
CA ILE A 342 -34.31 -17.93 30.22
C ILE A 342 -34.72 -17.82 31.69
N LYS A 343 -33.96 -18.45 32.60
CA LYS A 343 -34.23 -18.37 34.05
C LYS A 343 -34.08 -16.94 34.57
N TRP A 344 -33.13 -16.18 34.02
CA TRP A 344 -32.94 -14.77 34.36
C TRP A 344 -34.10 -13.90 33.86
N LEU A 345 -34.58 -14.10 32.63
CA LEU A 345 -35.75 -13.41 32.07
C LEU A 345 -37.05 -13.77 32.81
N GLU A 346 -37.19 -15.02 33.27
CA GLU A 346 -38.32 -15.46 34.11
C GLU A 346 -38.27 -14.82 35.51
N SER A 347 -37.07 -14.57 36.04
CA SER A 347 -36.87 -13.97 37.38
C SER A 347 -36.90 -12.44 37.36
N ASN A 348 -36.61 -11.82 36.22
CA ASN A 348 -36.66 -10.37 35.99
C ASN A 348 -37.46 -10.09 34.70
N PRO A 349 -38.78 -10.32 34.70
CA PRO A 349 -39.61 -9.85 33.60
C PRO A 349 -39.49 -8.34 33.57
N SER A 350 -39.00 -7.80 32.46
CA SER A 350 -38.82 -6.37 32.26
C SER A 350 -40.09 -5.62 32.69
N GLU A 351 -39.97 -4.76 33.71
CA GLU A 351 -40.93 -3.67 33.89
C GLU A 351 -40.93 -2.88 32.59
N LYS A 352 -42.09 -2.85 31.94
CA LYS A 352 -42.33 -2.25 30.63
C LYS A 352 -41.99 -0.77 30.57
#